data_AF-A0A453A3H7-F1
#
_entry.id   AF-A0A453A3H7-F1
#
_cell.length_a   1.000
_cell.length_b   1.000
_cell.length_c   1.000
_cell.angle_alpha   90.00
_cell.angle_beta   90.00
_cell.angle_gamma   90.00
#
_symmetry.space_group_name_H-M   'P 1'
#
loop_
_entity.id
_entity.type
_entity.pdbx_description
1 polymer ?
#
loop_
_entity_poly.entity_id
_entity_poly.type
_entity_poly.pdbx_seq_one_letter_code
_entity_poly.pdbx_strand_id
1 'polypeptide(L)'
;AILTARDCSSSGGHPEEQQLPFFKVVILTIDVNMMQYNLQTISSANEPGWKISFGSLKNKSPSIYMVLRQHNAVVCRGMAHWLFWSTSGLYTLDVDARTDHVSFTNLLDMGRIDNYFGPPTYDAPYLAVNGKGRLMLVYLNKGGYRLEICTSHNNGRWHHALTRKLKQPNQKKNEKKTQGKVLYTCLGEKNGTLIIKDNHHDAYVIDINMGVVQEVIDSPHTRRLNREKTVPFEMDWPAFFVSQLAVVPTW
;
A
#
# COMPACT_ATOMS: atom_id res chain seq x y z
N ALA A 1 4.52 -8.08 -6.46
CA ALA A 1 4.11 -8.68 -5.17
C ALA A 1 4.91 -9.94 -4.93
N ILE A 2 5.27 -10.22 -3.68
CA ILE A 2 5.80 -11.53 -3.26
C ILE A 2 4.74 -12.14 -2.34
N LEU A 3 4.32 -13.35 -2.63
CA LEU A 3 3.27 -14.10 -1.96
C LEU A 3 3.88 -15.33 -1.31
N THR A 4 3.36 -15.69 -0.15
CA THR A 4 3.77 -16.86 0.63
C THR A 4 2.76 -18.00 0.48
N ALA A 5 3.14 -19.19 0.93
CA ALA A 5 2.22 -20.34 1.01
C ALA A 5 0.90 -20.00 1.72
N ARG A 6 0.95 -19.15 2.75
CA ARG A 6 -0.24 -18.70 3.49
C ARG A 6 -1.18 -17.89 2.61
N ASP A 7 -0.64 -17.04 1.73
CA ASP A 7 -1.45 -16.23 0.82
C ASP A 7 -2.10 -17.11 -0.26
N CYS A 8 -1.44 -18.19 -0.68
CA CYS A 8 -1.98 -19.13 -1.67
C CYS A 8 -2.96 -20.17 -1.07
N SER A 9 -3.09 -20.25 0.26
CA SER A 9 -3.97 -21.21 0.93
C SER A 9 -5.43 -20.73 0.96
N SER A 10 -6.38 -21.64 0.66
CA SER A 10 -7.82 -21.34 0.76
C SER A 10 -8.28 -21.42 2.22
N SER A 11 -9.07 -20.43 2.67
CA SER A 11 -9.60 -20.39 4.04
C SER A 11 -10.75 -21.38 4.33
N GLY A 12 -11.13 -22.25 3.39
CA GLY A 12 -12.29 -23.13 3.55
C GLY A 12 -12.38 -24.37 2.65
N GLY A 13 -11.31 -24.77 1.98
CA GLY A 13 -11.27 -26.02 1.20
C GLY A 13 -10.42 -27.07 1.88
N HIS A 14 -10.85 -28.33 1.85
CA HIS A 14 -9.96 -29.47 2.10
C HIS A 14 -8.68 -29.30 1.26
N PRO A 15 -7.50 -29.72 1.78
CA PRO A 15 -6.30 -29.77 0.98
C PRO A 15 -6.51 -30.83 -0.11
N GLU A 16 -7.04 -30.43 -1.27
CA GLU A 16 -6.68 -31.14 -2.49
C GLU A 16 -5.15 -31.10 -2.58
N GLU A 17 -4.54 -32.22 -2.94
CA GLU A 17 -3.10 -32.53 -2.95
C GLU A 17 -2.27 -31.66 -3.92
N GLN A 18 -2.66 -30.41 -4.15
CA GLN A 18 -1.85 -29.45 -4.88
C GLN A 18 -0.77 -28.90 -3.95
N GLN A 19 0.47 -29.18 -4.32
CA GLN A 19 1.66 -28.66 -3.66
C GLN A 19 1.58 -27.12 -3.63
N LEU A 20 1.45 -26.53 -2.44
CA LEU A 20 1.44 -25.09 -2.28
C LEU A 20 2.84 -24.52 -2.54
N PRO A 21 2.95 -23.36 -3.20
CA PRO A 21 4.24 -22.73 -3.38
C PRO A 21 4.79 -22.19 -2.06
N PHE A 22 6.06 -22.43 -1.80
CA PHE A 22 6.81 -21.78 -0.73
C PHE A 22 6.81 -20.24 -0.91
N PHE A 23 7.10 -19.79 -2.13
CA PHE A 23 6.89 -18.42 -2.60
C PHE A 23 6.29 -18.38 -4.00
N LYS A 24 5.60 -17.28 -4.29
CA LYS A 24 5.14 -16.90 -5.62
C LYS A 24 5.40 -15.42 -5.85
N VAL A 25 5.99 -15.08 -7.00
CA VAL A 25 6.22 -13.69 -7.40
C VAL A 25 5.23 -13.31 -8.48
N VAL A 26 4.63 -12.14 -8.34
CA VAL A 26 3.66 -11.58 -9.28
C VAL A 26 4.13 -10.20 -9.72
N ILE A 27 4.32 -10.03 -11.02
CA ILE A 27 4.68 -8.76 -11.66
C ILE A 27 3.50 -8.33 -12.53
N LEU A 28 3.05 -7.10 -12.32
CA LEU A 28 2.04 -6.45 -13.14
C LEU A 28 2.73 -5.38 -13.99
N THR A 29 2.71 -5.58 -15.30
CA THR A 29 3.18 -4.60 -16.27
C THR A 29 1.98 -3.98 -16.97
N ILE A 30 2.02 -2.67 -17.20
CA ILE A 30 0.89 -1.93 -17.74
C ILE A 30 1.34 -1.18 -18.99
N ASP A 31 0.66 -1.44 -20.10
CA ASP A 31 0.71 -0.59 -21.27
C ASP A 31 -0.35 0.51 -21.12
N VAL A 32 0.12 1.71 -20.80
CA VAL A 32 -0.72 2.89 -20.57
C VAL A 32 -1.39 3.36 -21.86
N ASN A 33 -0.78 3.13 -23.02
CA ASN A 33 -1.33 3.55 -24.31
C ASN A 33 -2.45 2.61 -24.75
N MET A 34 -2.23 1.31 -24.59
CA MET A 34 -3.21 0.29 -25.00
C MET A 34 -4.26 0.00 -23.94
N MET A 35 -4.08 0.49 -22.71
CA MET A 35 -4.91 0.12 -21.55
C MET A 35 -4.96 -1.38 -21.36
N GLN A 36 -3.79 -2.01 -21.42
CA GLN A 36 -3.61 -3.44 -21.25
C GLN A 36 -2.67 -3.71 -20.10
N TYR A 37 -2.87 -4.86 -19.46
CA TYR A 37 -1.94 -5.35 -18.46
C TYR A 37 -1.38 -6.71 -18.91
N ASN A 38 -0.14 -6.94 -18.49
CA ASN A 38 0.52 -8.23 -18.55
C ASN A 38 0.83 -8.65 -17.10
N LEU A 39 0.27 -9.79 -16.71
CA LEU A 39 0.52 -10.42 -15.43
C LEU A 39 1.52 -11.56 -15.63
N GLN A 40 2.71 -11.40 -15.05
CA GLN A 40 3.76 -12.39 -15.06
C GLN A 40 3.86 -13.01 -13.67
N THR A 41 3.82 -14.33 -13.61
CA THR A 41 3.85 -15.08 -12.36
C THR A 41 4.91 -16.16 -12.41
N ILE A 42 5.64 -16.33 -11.32
CA ILE A 42 6.55 -17.45 -11.11
C ILE A 42 6.28 -18.01 -9.72
N SER A 43 6.28 -19.34 -9.62
CA SER A 43 5.84 -20.08 -8.44
C SER A 43 6.83 -21.19 -8.16
N SER A 44 7.21 -21.34 -6.89
CA SER A 44 8.12 -22.43 -6.46
C SER A 44 7.50 -23.83 -6.52
N ALA A 45 6.18 -23.95 -6.67
CA ALA A 45 5.49 -25.24 -6.80
C ALA A 45 5.28 -25.69 -8.26
N ASN A 46 5.52 -24.82 -9.24
CA ASN A 46 5.29 -25.12 -10.65
C ASN A 46 6.61 -25.34 -11.37
N GLU A 47 6.52 -25.77 -12.63
CA GLU A 47 7.68 -25.84 -13.52
C GLU A 47 8.46 -24.51 -13.56
N PRO A 48 9.80 -24.57 -13.69
CA PRO A 48 10.62 -23.38 -13.74
C PRO A 48 10.27 -22.53 -14.97
N GLY A 49 9.74 -21.34 -14.74
CA GLY A 49 9.39 -20.42 -15.81
C GLY A 49 8.40 -19.34 -15.39
N TRP A 50 8.31 -18.29 -16.21
CA TRP A 50 7.29 -17.26 -16.05
C TRP A 50 6.02 -17.69 -16.78
N LYS A 51 4.92 -17.82 -16.04
CA LYS A 51 3.57 -17.88 -16.62
C LYS A 51 3.12 -16.45 -16.90
N ILE A 52 2.79 -16.20 -18.16
CA ILE A 52 2.40 -14.88 -18.66
C ILE A 52 0.93 -14.91 -19.03
N SER A 53 0.17 -13.94 -18.56
CA SER A 53 -1.24 -13.77 -18.92
C SER A 53 -1.52 -12.31 -19.23
N PHE A 54 -2.47 -12.08 -20.13
CA PHE A 54 -2.79 -10.76 -20.65
C PHE A 54 -4.25 -10.43 -20.37
N GLY A 55 -4.53 -9.16 -20.12
CA GLY A 55 -5.89 -8.67 -20.04
C GLY A 55 -5.99 -7.20 -20.33
N SER A 56 -7.22 -6.69 -20.38
CA SER A 56 -7.47 -5.27 -20.58
C SER A 56 -7.82 -4.61 -19.25
N LEU A 57 -7.30 -3.39 -19.07
CA LEU A 57 -7.74 -2.45 -18.02
C LEU A 57 -9.09 -1.80 -18.37
N LYS A 58 -9.63 -2.07 -19.56
CA LYS A 58 -10.97 -1.63 -19.94
C LYS A 58 -11.98 -2.40 -19.10
N ASN A 59 -12.53 -1.73 -18.10
CA ASN A 59 -13.82 -2.13 -17.54
C ASN A 59 -14.87 -2.07 -18.67
N LYS A 60 -16.02 -2.73 -18.54
CA LYS A 60 -17.11 -2.69 -19.54
C LYS A 60 -17.64 -1.28 -19.84
N SER A 61 -17.15 -0.25 -19.15
CA SER A 61 -17.35 1.17 -19.47
C SER A 61 -16.19 1.72 -20.31
N PRO A 62 -16.45 2.26 -21.51
CA PRO A 62 -15.44 2.61 -22.52
C PRO A 62 -14.48 3.78 -22.20
N SER A 63 -14.46 4.34 -20.99
CA SER A 63 -13.82 5.65 -20.73
C SER A 63 -12.94 5.74 -19.47
N ILE A 64 -12.67 4.64 -18.77
CA ILE A 64 -11.92 4.71 -17.50
C ILE A 64 -10.41 4.63 -17.78
N TYR A 65 -9.77 5.79 -17.93
CA TYR A 65 -8.30 5.92 -17.89
C TYR A 65 -7.84 5.68 -16.44
N MET A 66 -7.09 4.59 -16.19
CA MET A 66 -6.65 4.20 -14.84
C MET A 66 -5.14 4.46 -14.69
N VAL A 67 -4.76 5.31 -13.74
CA VAL A 67 -3.36 5.60 -13.39
C VAL A 67 -2.97 4.79 -12.17
N LEU A 68 -1.89 4.02 -12.28
CA LEU A 68 -1.29 3.33 -11.14
C LEU A 68 -0.82 4.35 -10.10
N ARG A 69 -1.32 4.26 -8.87
CA ARG A 69 -0.95 5.18 -7.77
C ARG A 69 0.05 4.58 -6.80
N GLN A 70 0.16 3.26 -6.78
CA GLN A 70 1.05 2.54 -5.89
C GLN A 70 1.68 1.38 -6.64
N HIS A 71 3.00 1.42 -6.79
CA HIS A 71 3.77 0.38 -7.49
C HIS A 71 3.78 -0.94 -6.71
N ASN A 72 3.90 -0.84 -5.39
CA ASN A 72 3.89 -1.99 -4.50
C ASN A 72 2.46 -2.48 -4.30
N ALA A 73 2.24 -3.75 -4.64
CA ALA A 73 0.98 -4.41 -4.32
C ALA A 73 0.84 -4.56 -2.80
N VAL A 74 -0.39 -4.43 -2.34
CA VAL A 74 -0.77 -4.78 -0.97
C VAL A 74 -1.28 -6.22 -1.00
N VAL A 75 -0.75 -7.09 -0.14
CA VAL A 75 -1.20 -8.49 -0.06
C VAL A 75 -2.12 -8.64 1.13
N CYS A 76 -3.34 -9.11 0.88
CA CYS A 76 -4.37 -9.25 1.91
C CYS A 76 -5.34 -10.38 1.53
N ARG A 77 -5.61 -11.30 2.47
CA ARG A 77 -6.62 -12.37 2.32
C ARG A 77 -6.47 -13.19 1.04
N GLY A 78 -5.23 -13.54 0.69
CA GLY A 78 -4.92 -14.34 -0.49
C GLY A 78 -5.10 -13.61 -1.81
N MET A 79 -5.07 -12.27 -1.81
CA MET A 79 -5.06 -11.45 -3.01
C MET A 79 -3.93 -10.42 -2.94
N ALA A 80 -3.35 -10.11 -4.10
CA ALA A 80 -2.49 -8.96 -4.30
C ALA A 80 -3.30 -7.82 -4.93
N HIS A 81 -3.21 -6.63 -4.35
CA HIS A 81 -4.03 -5.48 -4.69
C HIS A 81 -3.15 -4.31 -5.15
N TRP A 82 -3.38 -3.81 -6.35
CA TRP A 82 -2.73 -2.60 -6.87
C TRP A 82 -3.71 -1.45 -6.91
N LEU A 83 -3.32 -0.29 -6.37
CA LEU A 83 -4.18 0.90 -6.30
C LEU A 83 -4.12 1.70 -7.60
N PHE A 84 -5.28 1.98 -8.16
CA PHE A 84 -5.48 2.81 -9.34
C PHE A 84 -6.40 3.99 -9.06
N TRP A 85 -6.20 5.05 -9.84
CA TRP A 85 -7.04 6.24 -9.84
C TRP A 85 -7.59 6.47 -11.24
N SER A 86 -8.87 6.80 -11.34
CA SER A 86 -9.49 7.29 -12.58
C SER A 86 -10.29 8.57 -12.34
N THR A 87 -10.86 9.11 -13.41
CA THR A 87 -11.83 10.22 -13.34
C THR A 87 -13.15 9.85 -12.65
N SER A 88 -13.45 8.56 -12.46
CA SER A 88 -14.67 8.07 -11.82
C SER A 88 -14.45 7.63 -10.37
N GLY A 89 -13.21 7.39 -9.94
CA GLY A 89 -12.91 7.07 -8.55
C GLY A 89 -11.57 6.37 -8.32
N LEU A 90 -11.48 5.68 -7.19
CA LEU A 90 -10.38 4.80 -6.80
C LEU A 90 -10.75 3.34 -7.01
N TYR A 91 -9.80 2.57 -7.50
CA TYR A 91 -9.99 1.17 -7.84
C TYR A 91 -8.81 0.34 -7.37
N THR A 92 -9.03 -0.95 -7.16
CA THR A 92 -7.95 -1.94 -7.16
C THR A 92 -8.04 -2.85 -8.37
N LEU A 93 -6.86 -3.22 -8.88
CA LEU A 93 -6.68 -4.45 -9.64
C LEU A 93 -6.26 -5.51 -8.64
N ASP A 94 -7.09 -6.54 -8.51
CA ASP A 94 -6.91 -7.62 -7.56
C ASP A 94 -6.47 -8.87 -8.32
N VAL A 95 -5.43 -9.54 -7.83
CA VAL A 95 -4.96 -10.81 -8.36
C VAL A 95 -5.06 -11.86 -7.27
N ASP A 96 -5.85 -12.89 -7.51
CA ASP A 96 -5.97 -14.03 -6.60
C ASP A 96 -4.64 -14.81 -6.55
N ALA A 97 -4.11 -14.95 -5.34
CA ALA A 97 -2.79 -15.52 -5.09
C ALA A 97 -2.69 -16.98 -5.53
N ARG A 98 -3.81 -17.71 -5.58
CA ARG A 98 -3.85 -19.13 -5.95
C ARG A 98 -4.08 -19.30 -7.45
N THR A 99 -5.09 -18.64 -7.99
CA THR A 99 -5.64 -18.91 -9.32
C THR A 99 -5.11 -17.98 -10.41
N ASP A 100 -4.38 -16.92 -10.05
CA ASP A 100 -4.01 -15.81 -10.95
C ASP A 100 -5.22 -15.06 -11.54
N HIS A 101 -6.42 -15.30 -10.99
CA HIS A 101 -7.61 -14.62 -11.46
C HIS A 101 -7.49 -13.12 -11.18
N VAL A 102 -7.71 -12.31 -12.22
CA VAL A 102 -7.65 -10.87 -12.13
C VAL A 102 -9.05 -10.30 -12.10
N SER A 103 -9.33 -9.45 -11.12
CA SER A 103 -10.57 -8.71 -11.00
C SER A 103 -10.34 -7.23 -10.72
N PHE A 104 -11.36 -6.42 -11.01
CA PHE A 104 -11.36 -4.99 -10.73
C PHE A 104 -12.41 -4.66 -9.68
N THR A 105 -11.99 -3.97 -8.63
CA THR A 105 -12.88 -3.55 -7.55
C THR A 105 -12.89 -2.03 -7.46
N ASN A 106 -14.09 -1.43 -7.53
CA ASN A 106 -14.27 -0.03 -7.20
C ASN A 106 -14.22 0.13 -5.68
N LEU A 107 -13.33 1.00 -5.19
CA LEU A 107 -13.21 1.28 -3.77
C LEU A 107 -14.11 2.45 -3.37
N LEU A 108 -13.95 3.58 -4.06
CA LEU A 108 -14.62 4.84 -3.76
C LEU A 108 -14.86 5.62 -5.05
N ASP A 109 -16.10 6.00 -5.31
CA ASP A 109 -16.44 6.90 -6.41
C ASP A 109 -15.94 8.33 -6.14
N MET A 110 -15.71 9.12 -7.18
CA MET A 110 -15.22 10.52 -7.06
C MET A 110 -16.07 11.38 -6.12
N GLY A 111 -17.40 11.27 -6.17
CA GLY A 111 -18.26 12.03 -5.25
C GLY A 111 -18.02 11.68 -3.77
N ARG A 112 -17.63 10.44 -3.46
CA ARG A 112 -17.25 10.05 -2.10
C ARG A 112 -15.85 10.52 -1.75
N ILE A 113 -14.93 10.50 -2.71
CA ILE A 113 -13.57 11.03 -2.54
C ILE A 113 -13.65 12.52 -2.20
N ASP A 114 -14.39 13.31 -2.96
CA ASP A 114 -14.54 14.74 -2.71
C ASP A 114 -15.18 15.02 -1.34
N ASN A 115 -16.19 14.22 -0.95
CA ASN A 115 -16.83 14.34 0.36
C ASN A 115 -15.91 13.96 1.53
N TYR A 116 -15.15 12.87 1.42
CA TYR A 116 -14.29 12.38 2.50
C TYR A 116 -12.97 13.11 2.60
N PHE A 117 -12.40 13.53 1.46
CA PHE A 117 -11.03 13.96 1.36
C PHE A 117 -10.89 15.42 0.88
N GLY A 118 -11.99 16.04 0.45
CA GLY A 118 -11.97 17.33 -0.25
C GLY A 118 -11.42 17.20 -1.69
N PRO A 119 -11.28 18.32 -2.42
CA PRO A 119 -10.68 18.30 -3.75
C PRO A 119 -9.30 17.64 -3.71
N PRO A 120 -8.90 16.89 -4.77
CA PRO A 120 -7.65 16.14 -4.78
C PRO A 120 -6.47 17.06 -4.42
N THR A 121 -5.83 16.77 -3.30
CA THR A 121 -4.73 17.59 -2.78
C THR A 121 -3.37 16.99 -3.11
N TYR A 122 -2.31 17.64 -2.62
CA TYR A 122 -0.89 17.40 -2.92
C TYR A 122 -0.44 15.94 -2.84
N ASP A 123 -1.18 15.07 -2.14
CA ASP A 123 -0.86 13.66 -2.00
C ASP A 123 -2.06 12.74 -2.29
N ALA A 124 -1.80 11.59 -2.91
CA ALA A 124 -2.84 10.60 -3.25
C ALA A 124 -3.11 9.67 -2.05
N PRO A 125 -4.28 9.02 -1.95
CA PRO A 125 -4.50 7.95 -0.98
C PRO A 125 -3.44 6.84 -1.12
N TYR A 126 -3.12 6.19 0.00
CA TYR A 126 -2.19 5.07 0.08
C TYR A 126 -2.95 3.81 0.52
N LEU A 127 -2.79 2.71 -0.20
CA LEU A 127 -3.43 1.44 0.13
C LEU A 127 -2.53 0.64 1.07
N ALA A 128 -3.11 0.12 2.15
CA ALA A 128 -2.41 -0.59 3.21
C ALA A 128 -3.29 -1.71 3.79
N VAL A 129 -2.71 -2.50 4.71
CA VAL A 129 -3.45 -3.52 5.48
C VAL A 129 -3.44 -3.13 6.94
N ASN A 130 -4.61 -3.11 7.58
CA ASN A 130 -4.69 -2.83 9.01
C ASN A 130 -4.30 -4.07 9.84
N GLY A 131 -4.14 -3.89 11.16
CA GLY A 131 -3.80 -4.97 12.09
C GLY A 131 -4.81 -6.14 12.15
N LYS A 132 -5.97 -6.03 11.49
CA LYS A 132 -6.98 -7.10 11.38
C LYS A 132 -6.93 -7.82 10.02
N GLY A 133 -5.91 -7.58 9.19
CA GLY A 133 -5.80 -8.19 7.87
C GLY A 133 -6.92 -7.73 6.92
N ARG A 134 -7.28 -6.46 6.96
CA ARG A 134 -8.24 -5.83 6.03
C ARG A 134 -7.59 -4.67 5.31
N LEU A 135 -8.00 -4.45 4.07
CA LEU A 135 -7.56 -3.29 3.30
C LEU A 135 -8.03 -2.00 3.98
N MET A 136 -7.12 -1.03 4.02
CA MET A 136 -7.42 0.35 4.39
C MET A 136 -6.81 1.31 3.38
N LEU A 137 -7.49 2.42 3.15
CA LEU A 137 -6.99 3.57 2.42
C LEU A 137 -6.64 4.64 3.44
N VAL A 138 -5.39 5.10 3.40
CA VAL A 138 -4.86 6.14 4.26
C VAL A 138 -4.71 7.41 3.43
N TYR A 139 -5.21 8.52 3.96
CA TYR A 139 -5.14 9.82 3.30
C TYR A 139 -4.78 10.93 4.29
N LEU A 140 -3.91 11.85 3.86
CA LEU A 140 -3.56 13.05 4.63
C LEU A 140 -4.27 14.24 4.01
N ASN A 141 -5.01 14.99 4.82
CA ASN A 141 -5.75 16.14 4.34
C ASN A 141 -4.82 17.31 3.96
N LYS A 142 -5.37 18.33 3.28
CA LYS A 142 -4.64 19.56 2.92
C LYS A 142 -4.04 20.23 4.17
N GLY A 143 -2.72 20.16 4.32
CA GLY A 143 -1.97 20.71 5.46
C GLY A 143 -1.44 19.66 6.43
N GLY A 144 -1.76 18.38 6.20
CA GLY A 144 -1.40 17.22 7.02
C GLY A 144 -1.61 17.44 8.51
N TYR A 145 -2.75 18.03 8.85
CA TYR A 145 -3.20 18.14 10.23
C TYR A 145 -4.21 17.05 10.56
N ARG A 146 -4.73 16.34 9.55
CA ARG A 146 -5.68 15.25 9.73
C ARG A 146 -5.31 14.06 8.87
N LEU A 147 -5.38 12.90 9.50
CA LEU A 147 -5.32 11.59 8.89
C LEU A 147 -6.75 11.08 8.73
N GLU A 148 -7.12 10.74 7.50
CA GLU A 148 -8.39 10.11 7.15
C GLU A 148 -8.14 8.65 6.76
N ILE A 149 -8.96 7.74 7.27
CA ILE A 149 -8.86 6.31 6.97
C ILE A 149 -10.20 5.78 6.54
N CYS A 150 -10.22 5.12 5.38
CA CYS A 150 -11.35 4.32 4.93
C CYS A 150 -10.97 2.83 5.02
N THR A 151 -11.91 1.97 5.39
CA THR A 151 -11.67 0.51 5.45
C THR A 151 -12.75 -0.25 4.71
N SER A 152 -12.41 -1.45 4.23
CA SER A 152 -13.39 -2.37 3.65
C SER A 152 -14.00 -3.29 4.72
N HIS A 153 -15.32 -3.46 4.67
CA HIS A 153 -16.02 -4.54 5.38
C HIS A 153 -15.95 -5.85 4.58
N ASN A 154 -16.33 -6.95 5.22
CA ASN A 154 -16.36 -8.28 4.58
C ASN A 154 -17.29 -8.36 3.35
N ASN A 155 -18.23 -7.42 3.21
CA ASN A 155 -19.14 -7.32 2.06
C ASN A 155 -18.55 -6.48 0.90
N GLY A 156 -17.27 -6.12 0.96
CA GLY A 156 -16.61 -5.29 -0.06
C GLY A 156 -16.97 -3.81 -0.02
N ARG A 157 -17.86 -3.38 0.89
CA ARG A 157 -18.22 -1.96 1.02
C ARG A 157 -17.15 -1.20 1.79
N TRP A 158 -16.68 -0.12 1.18
CA TRP A 158 -15.81 0.86 1.80
C TRP A 158 -16.61 1.90 2.56
N HIS A 159 -16.12 2.26 3.74
CA HIS A 159 -16.66 3.31 4.57
C HIS A 159 -15.52 4.10 5.20
N HIS A 160 -15.82 5.36 5.52
CA HIS A 160 -14.96 6.20 6.32
C HIS A 160 -14.94 5.66 7.76
N ALA A 161 -13.76 5.31 8.24
CA ALA A 161 -13.57 4.59 9.50
C ALA A 161 -12.99 5.49 10.60
N LEU A 162 -12.13 6.45 10.23
CA LEU A 162 -11.45 7.31 11.19
C LEU A 162 -11.07 8.65 10.56
N THR A 163 -11.41 9.73 11.26
CA THR A 163 -10.72 11.03 11.14
C THR A 163 -9.88 11.22 12.39
N ARG A 164 -8.60 11.56 12.23
CA ARG A 164 -7.71 11.82 13.36
C ARG A 164 -6.90 13.07 13.16
N LYS A 165 -6.97 13.98 14.12
CA LYS A 165 -6.10 15.16 14.15
C LYS A 165 -4.69 14.73 14.55
N LEU A 166 -3.70 15.14 13.77
CA LEU A 166 -2.30 14.85 14.01
C LEU A 166 -1.72 15.86 15.02
N LYS A 167 -1.03 15.33 16.02
CA LYS A 167 -0.25 16.12 16.98
C LYS A 167 1.11 16.35 16.34
N GLN A 168 1.29 17.54 15.76
CA GLN A 168 2.55 17.90 15.13
C GLN A 168 3.69 17.88 16.15
N PRO A 169 4.93 17.60 15.72
CA PRO A 169 6.10 17.79 16.57
C PRO A 169 6.07 19.23 17.10
N ASN A 170 6.52 19.44 18.33
CA ASN A 170 6.72 20.79 18.86
C ASN A 170 7.75 21.50 17.97
N GLN A 171 7.32 22.09 16.86
CA GLN A 171 8.09 23.03 16.09
C GLN A 171 8.42 24.14 17.08
N LYS A 172 9.66 24.10 17.59
CA LYS A 172 10.16 25.12 18.51
C LYS A 172 9.75 26.47 17.94
N LYS A 173 9.23 27.33 18.82
CA LYS A 173 8.87 28.74 18.59
C LYS A 173 10.04 29.55 18.04
N ASN A 174 10.55 29.22 16.86
CA ASN A 174 11.38 30.10 16.07
C ASN A 174 10.43 30.75 15.07
N GLU A 175 9.65 31.65 15.66
CA GLU A 175 9.10 32.82 14.99
C GLU A 175 10.25 33.48 14.23
N LYS A 176 10.33 33.25 12.91
CA LYS A 176 10.73 34.26 11.93
C LYS A 176 10.53 33.73 10.52
N LYS A 177 9.41 34.20 9.96
CA LYS A 177 9.23 34.61 8.57
C LYS A 177 9.17 33.48 7.52
N THR A 178 8.01 33.39 6.88
CA THR A 178 7.81 32.91 5.49
C THR A 178 7.83 31.40 5.21
N GLN A 179 7.37 30.54 6.12
CA GLN A 179 7.10 29.13 5.74
C GLN A 179 5.62 28.96 5.38
N GLY A 180 5.37 28.67 4.10
CA GLY A 180 4.04 28.31 3.60
C GLY A 180 3.47 27.09 4.32
N LYS A 181 2.18 26.81 4.06
CA LYS A 181 1.46 25.65 4.61
C LYS A 181 2.28 24.36 4.41
N VAL A 182 2.68 23.69 5.50
CA VAL A 182 3.39 22.40 5.46
C VAL A 182 2.51 21.37 4.75
N LEU A 183 3.07 20.70 3.74
CA LEU A 183 2.40 19.66 2.98
C LEU A 183 3.16 18.36 3.16
N TYR A 184 2.43 17.29 3.48
CA TYR A 184 3.01 15.98 3.68
C TYR A 184 2.70 15.08 2.49
N THR A 185 3.67 14.23 2.16
CA THR A 185 3.55 13.13 1.21
C THR A 185 3.82 11.83 1.96
N CYS A 186 2.85 10.92 1.96
CA CYS A 186 3.04 9.56 2.44
C CYS A 186 4.04 8.83 1.54
N LEU A 187 5.01 8.18 2.17
CA LEU A 187 6.04 7.36 1.53
C LEU A 187 5.71 5.86 1.68
N GLY A 188 5.05 5.49 2.77
CA GLY A 188 4.38 4.19 2.89
C GLY A 188 3.91 3.88 4.30
N GLU A 189 3.25 2.74 4.45
CA GLU A 189 2.68 2.27 5.72
C GLU A 189 3.22 0.88 6.06
N LYS A 190 3.50 0.65 7.35
CA LYS A 190 3.79 -0.67 7.88
C LYS A 190 3.29 -0.76 9.32
N ASN A 191 2.51 -1.80 9.61
CA ASN A 191 2.14 -2.20 10.97
C ASN A 191 1.52 -1.07 11.83
N GLY A 192 0.66 -0.24 11.23
CA GLY A 192 0.01 0.88 11.92
C GLY A 192 0.87 2.13 12.01
N THR A 193 2.02 2.14 11.33
CA THR A 193 2.98 3.24 11.30
C THR A 193 3.10 3.78 9.87
N LEU A 194 2.84 5.08 9.69
CA LEU A 194 2.94 5.76 8.40
C LEU A 194 4.25 6.55 8.33
N ILE A 195 5.03 6.33 7.29
CA ILE A 195 6.21 7.14 6.96
C ILE A 195 5.76 8.24 6.00
N ILE A 196 6.05 9.48 6.35
CA ILE A 196 5.72 10.66 5.57
C ILE A 196 6.97 11.52 5.39
N LYS A 197 6.95 12.40 4.39
CA LYS A 197 7.89 13.53 4.31
C LYS A 197 7.13 14.82 4.12
N ASP A 198 7.70 15.93 4.56
CA ASP A 198 7.13 17.24 4.27
C ASP A 198 7.70 17.86 2.97
N ASN A 199 7.25 19.07 2.66
CA ASN A 199 7.71 19.86 1.53
C ASN A 199 9.12 20.47 1.70
N HIS A 200 9.74 20.36 2.89
CA HIS A 200 11.15 20.67 3.14
C HIS A 200 12.05 19.43 3.04
N HIS A 201 11.45 18.26 2.80
CA HIS A 201 12.13 16.96 2.70
C HIS A 201 12.60 16.41 4.05
N ASP A 202 11.95 16.82 5.13
CA ASP A 202 12.11 16.21 6.44
C ASP A 202 11.19 14.99 6.56
N ALA A 203 11.71 13.92 7.14
CA ALA A 203 10.96 12.67 7.33
C ALA A 203 10.28 12.65 8.69
N TYR A 204 9.07 12.10 8.71
CA TYR A 204 8.32 11.88 9.94
C TYR A 204 7.66 10.52 9.94
N VAL A 205 7.40 10.05 11.14
CA VAL A 205 6.65 8.84 11.42
C VAL A 205 5.36 9.23 12.12
N ILE A 206 4.24 8.67 11.67
CA ILE A 206 2.93 8.82 12.29
C ILE A 206 2.49 7.48 12.84
N ASP A 207 2.28 7.41 14.15
CA ASP A 207 1.48 6.34 14.74
C ASP A 207 0.01 6.58 14.35
N ILE A 208 -0.56 5.69 13.54
CA ILE A 208 -1.94 5.81 13.04
C ILE A 208 -2.96 5.73 14.18
N ASN A 209 -2.69 4.93 15.21
CA ASN A 209 -3.59 4.68 16.33
C ASN A 209 -3.56 5.78 17.38
N MET A 210 -2.45 6.52 17.50
CA MET A 210 -2.27 7.61 18.45
C MET A 210 -2.38 8.99 17.78
N GLY A 211 -2.11 9.08 16.48
CA GLY A 211 -2.03 10.34 15.73
C GLY A 211 -0.85 11.21 16.15
N VAL A 212 0.18 10.60 16.74
CA VAL A 212 1.41 11.28 17.16
C VAL A 212 2.35 11.31 15.97
N VAL A 213 2.87 12.49 15.65
CA VAL A 213 3.86 12.70 14.61
C VAL A 213 5.22 12.88 15.28
N GLN A 214 6.22 12.11 14.84
CA GLN A 214 7.60 12.21 15.31
C GLN A 214 8.53 12.45 14.13
N GLU A 215 9.43 13.40 14.28
CA GLU A 215 10.49 13.65 13.30
C GLU A 215 11.52 12.51 13.35
N VAL A 216 11.96 12.05 12.18
CA VAL A 216 13.05 11.09 12.08
C VAL A 216 14.36 11.86 12.12
N ILE A 217 15.00 11.87 13.29
CA ILE A 217 16.29 12.52 13.51
C ILE A 217 17.36 11.86 12.63
N ASP A 218 18.29 12.65 12.11
CA ASP A 218 19.41 12.20 11.26
C ASP A 218 18.97 11.47 9.98
N SER A 219 17.73 11.68 9.53
CA SER A 219 17.30 11.17 8.23
C SER A 219 18.15 11.79 7.12
N PRO A 220 18.73 11.01 6.19
CA PRO A 220 19.36 11.57 5.01
C PRO A 220 18.32 12.42 4.27
N HIS A 221 18.75 13.56 3.71
CA HIS A 221 17.83 14.50 3.04
C HIS A 221 16.91 13.76 2.06
N THR A 222 15.60 13.72 2.36
CA THR A 222 14.66 12.85 1.64
C THR A 222 14.22 13.39 0.27
N ARG A 223 15.00 14.32 -0.28
CA ARG A 223 14.72 15.03 -1.53
C ARG A 223 14.41 14.07 -2.69
N ARG A 224 15.08 12.91 -2.72
CA ARG A 224 14.89 11.88 -3.75
C ARG A 224 13.93 10.75 -3.35
N LEU A 225 13.49 10.69 -2.10
CA LEU A 225 12.53 9.67 -1.67
C LEU A 225 11.15 9.99 -2.22
N ASN A 226 10.49 8.99 -2.78
CA ASN A 226 9.09 9.05 -3.16
C ASN A 226 8.47 7.67 -2.87
N ARG A 227 7.15 7.53 -3.05
CA ARG A 227 6.43 6.26 -2.84
C ARG A 227 6.98 5.10 -3.66
N GLU A 228 7.52 5.40 -4.83
CA GLU A 228 8.03 4.41 -5.78
C GLU A 228 9.38 3.85 -5.36
N LYS A 229 10.14 4.64 -4.59
CA LYS A 229 11.50 4.31 -4.10
C LYS A 229 11.53 3.95 -2.64
N THR A 230 10.38 3.93 -1.97
CA THR A 230 10.28 3.63 -0.53
C THR A 230 9.58 2.29 -0.33
N VAL A 231 10.23 1.41 0.40
CA VAL A 231 9.64 0.14 0.86
C VAL A 231 9.69 0.15 2.39
N PRO A 232 8.55 0.42 3.06
CA PRO A 232 8.46 0.30 4.50
C PRO A 232 8.71 -1.15 4.91
N PHE A 233 9.74 -1.38 5.71
CA PHE A 233 9.99 -2.68 6.31
C PHE A 233 10.25 -2.50 7.81
N GLU A 234 9.79 -3.47 8.58
CA GLU A 234 10.09 -3.57 9.99
C GLU A 234 10.82 -4.88 10.18
N MET A 235 11.92 -4.84 10.93
CA MET A 235 12.79 -5.98 11.14
C MET A 235 13.21 -5.98 12.60
N ASP A 236 12.94 -7.11 13.27
CA ASP A 236 13.49 -7.39 14.59
C ASP A 236 14.96 -7.79 14.39
N TRP A 237 15.84 -6.78 14.36
CA TRP A 237 17.27 -6.98 14.20
C TRP A 237 17.85 -7.94 15.25
N PRO A 238 17.52 -7.83 16.55
CA PRO A 238 17.93 -8.82 17.54
C PRO A 238 17.54 -10.25 17.18
N ALA A 239 16.25 -10.51 16.91
CA ALA A 239 15.79 -11.86 16.56
C ALA A 239 16.44 -12.37 15.26
N PHE A 240 16.64 -11.49 14.28
CA PHE A 240 17.35 -11.83 13.04
C PHE A 240 18.81 -12.22 13.31
N PHE A 241 19.55 -11.42 14.09
CA PHE A 241 20.95 -11.73 14.40
C PHE A 241 21.09 -13.00 15.24
N VAL A 242 20.19 -13.23 16.21
CA VAL A 242 20.19 -14.47 16.99
C VAL A 242 19.86 -15.69 16.13
N SER A 243 18.92 -15.58 15.18
CA SER A 243 18.52 -16.73 14.34
C SER A 243 19.46 -17.03 13.18
N GLN A 244 20.16 -16.02 12.64
CA GLN A 244 20.99 -16.16 11.43
C GLN A 244 22.50 -16.09 11.71
N LEU A 245 22.93 -15.44 12.80
CA LEU A 245 24.36 -15.29 13.14
C LEU A 245 24.78 -16.05 14.40
N ALA A 246 23.85 -16.67 15.14
CA ALA A 246 24.24 -17.58 16.21
C ALA A 246 24.80 -18.86 15.61
N VAL A 247 26.14 -18.92 15.51
CA VAL A 247 26.85 -20.19 15.39
C VAL A 247 26.56 -20.95 16.67
N VAL A 248 25.71 -21.97 16.61
CA VAL A 248 25.62 -22.97 17.68
C VAL A 248 26.97 -23.70 17.66
N PRO A 249 27.84 -23.54 18.68
CA PRO A 249 29.03 -24.35 18.76
C PRO A 249 28.55 -25.75 19.10
N THR A 250 28.64 -26.66 18.15
CA THR A 250 28.55 -28.09 18.43
C THR A 250 29.80 -28.45 19.24
N TRP A 251 29.62 -28.63 20.55
CA TRP A 251 30.56 -29.33 21.41
C TRP A 251 30.28 -30.83 21.35
#